data_AF-E9HHU4-F1
#
_entry.id   AF-E9HHU4-F1
#
_cell.length_a   1.000
_cell.length_b   1.000
_cell.length_c   1.000
_cell.angle_alpha   90.00
_cell.angle_beta   90.00
_cell.angle_gamma   90.00
#
_symmetry.space_group_name_H-M   'P 1'
#
loop_
_entity.id
_entity.type
_entity.pdbx_description
1 polymer ?
#
loop_
_entity_poly.entity_id
_entity_poly.type
_entity_poly.pdbx_seq_one_letter_code
_entity_poly.pdbx_strand_id
1 'polypeptide(L)'
;MDESDSRPTTATLRRSTATRVSKRAPALPLPIPEGKSPENINKYRKDLLHYLNYASQSQIQKLPSVGPKAGHSIITFRNLNGMLNDFETLKLVPGLRKNFHENFMKVNFLE
;
A
#
# COMPACT_ATOMS: atom_id res chain seq x y z
N MET A 1 -20.02 35.60 61.12
CA MET A 1 -20.06 35.99 59.70
C MET A 1 -19.27 34.95 58.96
N ASP A 2 -19.98 33.85 58.72
CA ASP A 2 -19.59 32.71 57.91
C ASP A 2 -19.54 33.15 56.44
N GLU A 3 -18.46 32.83 55.73
CA GLU A 3 -18.58 32.58 54.29
C GLU A 3 -17.51 31.58 53.85
N SER A 4 -17.99 30.35 53.66
CA SER A 4 -17.24 29.19 53.19
C SER A 4 -17.10 29.24 51.66
N ASP A 5 -15.91 29.54 51.14
CA ASP A 5 -15.66 29.45 49.70
C ASP A 5 -15.27 28.00 49.32
N SER A 6 -16.25 27.34 48.70
CA SER A 6 -16.18 25.97 48.20
C SER A 6 -15.48 25.93 46.84
N ARG A 7 -14.33 25.27 46.73
CA ARG A 7 -13.74 24.93 45.43
C ARG A 7 -14.30 23.60 44.91
N PRO A 8 -14.94 23.56 43.73
CA PRO A 8 -15.44 22.31 43.17
C PRO A 8 -14.30 21.45 42.64
N THR A 9 -14.25 20.20 43.12
CA THR A 9 -13.54 19.08 42.54
C THR A 9 -14.23 18.63 41.25
N THR A 10 -13.56 18.73 40.10
CA THR A 10 -14.02 18.09 38.86
C THR A 10 -13.08 16.97 38.48
N ALA A 11 -13.53 15.74 38.77
CA ALA A 11 -12.94 14.52 38.26
C ALA A 11 -13.24 14.38 36.76
N THR A 12 -12.21 14.26 35.92
CA THR A 12 -12.38 13.82 34.52
C THR A 12 -11.90 12.40 34.38
N LEU A 13 -12.90 11.53 34.27
CA LEU A 13 -12.83 10.09 34.09
C LEU A 13 -12.68 9.75 32.59
N ARG A 14 -11.69 8.89 32.30
CA ARG A 14 -11.61 7.91 31.19
C ARG A 14 -11.49 8.39 29.73
N ARG A 15 -10.46 7.88 29.06
CA ARG A 15 -10.62 6.73 28.14
C ARG A 15 -9.29 6.02 27.90
N SER A 16 -9.30 4.74 28.25
CA SER A 16 -8.36 3.72 27.83
C SER A 16 -8.42 3.50 26.32
N THR A 17 -7.28 3.51 25.64
CA THR A 17 -7.05 2.69 24.45
C THR A 17 -5.70 2.00 24.58
N ALA A 18 -5.74 0.82 25.21
CA ALA A 18 -4.77 -0.20 24.90
C ALA A 18 -4.98 -0.63 23.44
N THR A 19 -3.96 -0.52 22.60
CA THR A 19 -3.85 -1.33 21.39
C THR A 19 -2.39 -1.53 21.00
N ARG A 20 -1.83 -2.59 21.58
CA ARG A 20 -1.19 -3.69 20.86
C ARG A 20 0.06 -3.33 20.05
N VAL A 21 1.20 -3.72 20.61
CA VAL A 21 2.40 -4.20 19.90
C VAL A 21 1.98 -4.80 18.56
N SER A 22 2.23 -4.05 17.48
CA SER A 22 2.09 -4.59 16.13
C SER A 22 3.25 -5.55 15.94
N LYS A 23 2.98 -6.79 16.30
CA LYS A 23 3.78 -7.96 15.97
C LYS A 23 4.21 -7.81 14.52
N ARG A 24 5.53 -7.78 14.31
CA ARG A 24 6.23 -7.84 13.01
C ARG A 24 5.29 -8.41 11.95
N ALA A 25 4.76 -7.56 11.08
CA ALA A 25 4.12 -8.07 9.88
C ALA A 25 5.20 -8.89 9.17
N PRO A 26 4.97 -10.17 8.86
CA PRO A 26 5.93 -10.94 8.11
C PRO A 26 6.19 -10.15 6.83
N ALA A 27 7.48 -9.97 6.49
CA ALA A 27 7.85 -9.59 5.15
C ALA A 27 7.07 -10.54 4.24
N LEU A 28 6.11 -10.02 3.47
CA LEU A 28 5.47 -10.82 2.45
C LEU A 28 6.64 -11.23 1.55
N PRO A 29 6.99 -12.52 1.50
CA PRO A 29 7.89 -12.97 0.46
C PRO A 29 7.06 -12.74 -0.80
N LEU A 30 7.44 -11.76 -1.62
CA LEU A 30 7.05 -11.86 -3.01
C LEU A 30 7.63 -13.20 -3.45
N PRO A 31 6.79 -14.19 -3.78
CA PRO A 31 7.29 -15.46 -4.26
C PRO A 31 7.94 -15.12 -5.58
N ILE A 32 9.26 -15.16 -5.63
CA ILE A 32 9.93 -15.46 -6.89
C ILE A 32 9.91 -16.99 -6.90
N PRO A 33 8.92 -17.64 -7.56
CA PRO A 33 8.92 -19.09 -7.64
C PRO A 33 10.19 -19.52 -8.37
N GLU A 34 11.02 -20.30 -7.68
CA GLU A 34 12.09 -21.07 -8.30
C GLU A 34 11.44 -22.04 -9.32
N GLY A 35 11.49 -21.68 -10.60
CA GLY A 35 10.84 -22.44 -11.66
C GLY A 35 10.31 -21.53 -12.77
N LYS A 36 11.21 -20.95 -13.55
CA LYS A 36 10.89 -20.12 -14.74
C LYS A 36 10.42 -21.02 -15.89
N SER A 37 9.18 -21.50 -15.83
CA SER A 37 8.40 -21.83 -17.03
C SER A 37 7.65 -20.57 -17.50
N PRO A 38 7.56 -20.28 -18.81
CA PRO A 38 6.83 -19.12 -19.34
C PRO A 38 5.35 -19.08 -18.90
N GLU A 39 4.75 -20.23 -18.59
CA GLU A 39 3.39 -20.33 -18.05
C GLU A 39 3.24 -19.64 -16.69
N ASN A 40 4.27 -19.72 -15.86
CA ASN A 40 4.28 -19.16 -14.51
C ASN A 40 4.37 -17.62 -14.53
N ILE A 41 5.04 -17.05 -15.53
CA ILE A 41 5.20 -15.60 -15.70
C ILE A 41 3.88 -14.93 -16.07
N ASN A 42 3.11 -15.53 -16.99
CA ASN A 42 1.80 -14.99 -17.40
C ASN A 42 0.80 -14.99 -16.25
N LYS A 43 0.79 -16.06 -15.43
CA LYS A 43 -0.02 -16.11 -14.22
C LYS A 43 0.41 -15.02 -13.23
N TYR A 44 1.71 -14.91 -12.95
CA TYR A 44 2.25 -13.88 -12.06
C TYR A 44 1.92 -12.45 -12.52
N ARG A 45 2.02 -12.16 -13.84
CA ARG A 45 1.60 -10.88 -14.44
C ARG A 45 0.14 -10.57 -14.15
N LYS A 46 -0.77 -11.53 -14.37
CA LYS A 46 -2.20 -11.36 -14.09
C LYS A 46 -2.48 -11.15 -12.60
N ASP A 47 -1.85 -11.95 -11.74
CA ASP A 47 -2.01 -11.84 -10.29
C ASP A 47 -1.51 -10.48 -9.78
N LEU A 48 -0.39 -9.98 -10.31
CA LEU A 48 0.17 -8.68 -9.94
C LEU A 48 -0.70 -7.52 -10.45
N LEU A 49 -1.26 -7.63 -11.66
CA LEU A 49 -2.21 -6.64 -12.18
C LEU A 49 -3.49 -6.59 -11.34
N HIS A 50 -4.03 -7.76 -10.99
CA HIS A 50 -5.16 -7.88 -10.07
C HIS A 50 -4.82 -7.24 -8.71
N TYR A 51 -3.62 -7.52 -8.18
CA TYR A 51 -3.14 -6.91 -6.95
C TYR A 51 -3.12 -5.39 -7.03
N LEU A 52 -2.58 -4.78 -8.10
CA LEU A 52 -2.57 -3.32 -8.25
C LEU A 52 -3.98 -2.71 -8.29
N ASN A 53 -4.96 -3.43 -8.84
CA ASN A 53 -6.35 -2.97 -8.93
C ASN A 53 -7.13 -3.06 -7.62
N TYR A 54 -6.86 -4.05 -6.77
CA TYR A 54 -7.66 -4.32 -5.57
C TYR A 54 -6.94 -4.11 -4.25
N ALA A 55 -5.61 -4.09 -4.25
CA ALA A 55 -4.85 -3.91 -3.03
C ALA A 55 -5.06 -2.52 -2.41
N SER A 56 -4.91 -2.45 -1.10
CA SER A 56 -4.89 -1.22 -0.32
C SER A 56 -3.59 -0.44 -0.54
N GLN A 57 -3.58 0.84 -0.15
CA GLN A 57 -2.40 1.69 -0.22
C GLN A 57 -1.18 1.08 0.49
N SER A 58 -1.37 0.55 1.70
CA SER A 58 -0.29 -0.08 2.46
C SER A 58 0.27 -1.35 1.81
N GLN A 59 -0.55 -2.03 1.00
CA GLN A 59 -0.17 -3.25 0.28
C GLN A 59 0.59 -2.93 -1.00
N ILE A 60 0.08 -1.99 -1.80
CA ILE A 60 0.74 -1.54 -3.04
C ILE A 60 2.13 -0.96 -2.74
N GLN A 61 2.29 -0.24 -1.63
CA GLN A 61 3.58 0.32 -1.21
C GLN A 61 4.63 -0.71 -0.77
N LYS A 62 4.24 -1.98 -0.60
CA LYS A 62 5.19 -3.07 -0.32
C LYS A 62 5.74 -3.68 -1.58
N LEU A 63 5.17 -3.36 -2.75
CA LEU A 63 5.70 -3.84 -4.02
C LEU A 63 7.06 -3.22 -4.29
N PRO A 64 7.97 -3.98 -4.91
CA PRO A 64 9.29 -3.48 -5.19
C PRO A 64 9.17 -2.41 -6.27
N SER A 65 9.98 -1.36 -6.15
CA SER A 65 9.89 -0.13 -6.95
C SER A 65 8.67 0.77 -6.65
N VAL A 66 7.71 0.35 -5.83
CA VAL A 66 6.50 1.13 -5.51
C VAL A 66 6.57 1.73 -4.11
N GLY A 67 6.95 3.00 -4.02
CA GLY A 67 6.96 3.74 -2.76
C GLY A 67 5.62 4.41 -2.39
N PRO A 68 5.56 5.15 -1.27
CA PRO A 68 4.35 5.82 -0.78
C PRO A 68 3.67 6.72 -1.82
N LYS A 69 4.47 7.53 -2.51
CA LYS A 69 4.02 8.43 -3.57
C LYS A 69 3.47 7.67 -4.77
N ALA A 70 4.20 6.64 -5.23
CA ALA A 70 3.79 5.83 -6.38
C ALA A 70 2.50 5.07 -6.10
N GLY A 71 2.40 4.43 -4.93
CA GLY A 71 1.17 3.73 -4.52
C GLY A 71 -0.04 4.66 -4.43
N HIS A 72 0.14 5.88 -3.92
CA HIS A 72 -0.93 6.88 -3.92
C HIS A 72 -1.34 7.28 -5.35
N SER A 73 -0.38 7.57 -6.24
CA SER A 73 -0.65 7.88 -7.64
C SER A 73 -1.42 6.76 -8.36
N ILE A 74 -1.06 5.50 -8.13
CA ILE A 74 -1.73 4.34 -8.73
C ILE A 74 -3.18 4.23 -8.25
N ILE A 75 -3.42 4.40 -6.95
CA ILE A 75 -4.79 4.37 -6.39
C ILE A 75 -5.63 5.53 -6.91
N THR A 76 -5.07 6.74 -6.93
CA THR A 76 -5.74 7.91 -7.47
C THR A 76 -6.07 7.71 -8.95
N PHE A 77 -5.14 7.15 -9.73
CA PHE A 77 -5.38 6.86 -11.13
C PHE A 77 -6.53 5.87 -11.33
N ARG A 78 -6.56 4.76 -10.58
CA ARG A 78 -7.65 3.77 -10.73
C ARG A 78 -9.00 4.28 -10.26
N ASN A 79 -9.03 5.20 -9.28
CA ASN A 79 -10.27 5.83 -8.82
C ASN A 79 -10.82 6.82 -9.86
N LEU A 80 -9.97 7.46 -10.66
CA LEU A 80 -10.37 8.46 -11.65
C LEU A 80 -10.62 7.88 -13.05
N ASN A 81 -9.77 6.94 -13.49
CA ASN A 81 -9.79 6.39 -14.85
C ASN A 81 -10.35 4.96 -14.92
N GLY A 82 -10.57 4.31 -13.77
CA GLY A 82 -10.94 2.90 -13.69
C GLY A 82 -9.74 1.96 -13.57
N MET A 83 -10.01 0.65 -13.63
CA MET A 83 -8.99 -0.38 -13.40
C MET A 83 -7.87 -0.35 -14.44
N LEU A 84 -6.66 -0.73 -14.02
CA LEU A 84 -5.51 -0.97 -14.87
C LEU A 84 -5.72 -2.25 -15.67
N ASN A 85 -5.68 -2.16 -17.00
CA ASN A 85 -5.82 -3.31 -17.89
C ASN A 85 -4.47 -3.96 -18.22
N ASP A 86 -3.38 -3.18 -18.16
CA ASP A 86 -2.03 -3.66 -18.42
C ASP A 86 -0.99 -2.79 -17.68
N PHE A 87 0.26 -3.26 -17.62
CA PHE A 87 1.38 -2.53 -17.02
C PHE A 87 1.76 -1.28 -17.80
N GLU A 88 1.50 -1.25 -19.12
CA GLU A 88 1.69 -0.06 -19.95
C GLU A 88 0.88 1.15 -19.44
N THR A 89 -0.28 0.90 -18.81
CA THR A 89 -1.08 1.96 -18.17
C THR A 89 -0.33 2.68 -17.06
N LEU A 90 0.67 2.04 -16.43
CA LEU A 90 1.53 2.68 -15.42
C LEU A 90 2.33 3.84 -16.00
N LYS A 91 2.61 3.87 -17.32
CA LYS A 91 3.29 5.02 -17.97
C LYS A 91 2.40 6.26 -17.99
N LEU A 92 1.08 6.07 -17.98
CA LEU A 92 0.08 7.15 -18.02
C LEU A 92 -0.25 7.69 -16.63
N VAL A 93 0.14 6.98 -15.56
CA VAL A 93 -0.18 7.37 -14.19
C VAL A 93 0.60 8.65 -13.81
N PRO A 94 -0.11 9.77 -13.53
CA PRO A 94 0.55 11.02 -13.20
C PRO A 94 1.28 10.93 -11.84
N GLY A 95 2.48 11.50 -11.80
CA GLY A 95 3.31 11.54 -10.60
C GLY A 95 4.23 10.32 -10.40
N LEU A 96 4.21 9.35 -11.32
CA LEU A 96 5.24 8.31 -11.39
C LEU A 96 6.52 8.85 -12.04
N ARG A 97 7.66 8.23 -11.70
CA ARG A 97 8.97 8.60 -12.28
C ARG A 97 9.00 8.18 -13.75
N LYS A 98 9.75 8.90 -14.59
CA LYS A 98 9.90 8.60 -16.03
C LYS A 98 10.26 7.13 -16.29
N ASN A 99 11.18 6.59 -15.50
CA ASN A 99 11.68 5.22 -15.65
C ASN A 99 10.99 4.24 -14.69
N PHE A 100 9.87 4.64 -14.07
CA PHE A 100 9.16 3.81 -13.11
C PHE A 100 8.71 2.50 -13.76
N HIS A 101 8.11 2.58 -14.94
CA HIS A 101 7.63 1.42 -15.67
C HIS A 101 8.76 0.41 -15.93
N GLU A 102 9.85 0.86 -16.55
CA GLU A 102 11.01 0.01 -16.86
C GLU A 102 11.59 -0.63 -15.60
N ASN A 103 11.80 0.16 -14.54
CA ASN A 103 12.35 -0.36 -13.29
C ASN A 103 11.38 -1.31 -12.57
N PHE A 104 10.08 -1.07 -12.67
CA PHE A 104 9.06 -1.97 -12.15
C PHE A 104 9.10 -3.30 -12.92
N MET A 105 9.16 -3.27 -14.25
CA MET A 105 9.21 -4.49 -15.07
C MET A 105 10.49 -5.28 -14.82
N LYS A 106 11.65 -4.62 -14.80
CA LYS A 106 12.95 -5.26 -14.52
C LYS A 106 12.99 -5.96 -13.17
N VAL A 107 12.48 -5.31 -12.11
CA VAL A 107 12.55 -5.86 -10.75
C VAL A 107 11.51 -6.97 -10.52
N ASN A 108 10.33 -6.88 -11.13
CA ASN A 108 9.26 -7.86 -10.93
C ASN A 108 9.29 -9.02 -11.93
N PHE A 109 9.77 -8.81 -13.16
CA PHE A 109 9.73 -9.81 -14.23
C PHE A 109 11.10 -10.22 -14.78
N LEU A 110 12.20 -9.61 -14.31
CA LEU A 110 13.57 -9.90 -14.74
C LEU A 110 13.79 -9.76 -16.26
N GLU A 111 13.14 -8.76 -16.87
CA GLU A 111 13.41 -8.30 -18.25
C GLU A 111 14.62 -7.35 -18.32
#